data_AF-A0A9E1VFX2-F1
#
_entry.id   AF-A0A9E1VFX2-F1
#
_cell.length_a   1.000
_cell.length_b   1.000
_cell.length_c   1.000
_cell.angle_alpha   90.00
_cell.angle_beta   90.00
_cell.angle_gamma   90.00
#
_symmetry.space_group_name_H-M   'P 1'
#
loop_
_entity.id
_entity.type
_entity.pdbx_description
1 polymer ?
#
loop_
_entity_poly.entity_id
_entity_poly.type
_entity_poly.pdbx_seq_one_letter_code
_entity_poly.pdbx_strand_id
1 'polypeptide(L)' 'ILDSSIRQQTYIEDCEVCCNPIEVTPIFQAQELIAFESQSLEQ' A
#
# COMPACT_ATOMS: atom_id res chain seq x y z
N ILE A 1 0.43 -5.85 -5.40
CA ILE A 1 1.90 -6.07 -5.57
C ILE A 1 2.64 -4.80 -5.15
N LEU A 2 3.75 -4.89 -4.40
CA LEU A 2 4.60 -3.74 -4.03
C LEU A 2 5.79 -3.64 -5.00
N ASP A 3 5.92 -2.54 -5.75
CA ASP A 3 7.05 -2.33 -6.67
C ASP A 3 8.10 -1.40 -6.05
N SER A 4 9.24 -1.96 -5.67
CA SER A 4 10.37 -1.21 -5.09
C SER A 4 11.07 -0.30 -6.09
N SER A 5 10.76 -0.41 -7.38
CA SER A 5 11.26 0.48 -8.43
C SER A 5 10.58 1.84 -8.40
N ILE A 6 9.38 1.92 -7.80
CA ILE A 6 8.61 3.15 -7.64
C ILE A 6 8.82 3.69 -6.23
N ARG A 7 9.27 4.94 -6.13
CA ARG A 7 9.57 5.58 -4.85
C ARG A 7 8.35 5.67 -3.93
N GLN A 8 7.20 6.02 -4.47
CA GLN A 8 5.94 6.12 -3.75
C GLN A 8 4.82 5.74 -4.71
N GLN A 9 3.98 4.81 -4.28
CA GLN A 9 2.82 4.37 -5.05
C GLN A 9 1.62 4.35 -4.12
N THR A 10 0.46 4.79 -4.60
CA THR A 10 -0.80 4.73 -3.86
C THR A 10 -1.79 3.96 -4.71
N TYR A 11 -2.37 2.90 -4.15
CA TYR A 11 -3.28 2.01 -4.85
C TYR A 11 -4.19 1.30 -3.86
N ILE A 12 -5.32 0.78 -4.36
CA ILE A 12 -6.32 0.09 -3.55
C ILE A 12 -6.15 -1.41 -3.74
N GLU A 13 -6.16 -2.14 -2.63
CA GLU A 13 -6.19 -3.60 -2.57
C GLU A 13 -7.34 -4.05 -1.68
N ASP A 14 -7.90 -5.22 -1.94
CA ASP A 14 -8.94 -5.80 -1.10
C ASP A 14 -8.32 -6.52 0.11
N CYS A 15 -8.94 -6.34 1.28
CA CYS A 15 -8.57 -7.04 2.50
C CYS A 15 -8.97 -8.52 2.43
N GLU A 16 -8.01 -9.45 2.38
CA GLU A 16 -8.30 -10.90 2.35
C GLU A 16 -9.03 -11.45 3.59
N VAL A 17 -9.05 -10.69 4.70
CA VAL A 17 -9.73 -11.09 5.95
C VAL A 17 -11.13 -10.51 6.04
N CYS A 18 -11.28 -9.26 5.61
CA CYS A 18 -12.47 -8.43 5.87
C CYS A 18 -13.22 -8.03 4.59
N CYS A 19 -12.70 -8.37 3.41
CA CYS A 19 -13.22 -8.05 2.08
C CYS A 19 -13.57 -6.57 1.86
N ASN A 20 -12.97 -5.68 2.66
CA ASN A 20 -13.12 -4.24 2.52
C ASN A 20 -11.94 -3.67 1.73
N PRO A 21 -12.18 -2.63 0.91
CA PRO A 21 -11.10 -1.95 0.21
C PRO A 21 -10.18 -1.22 1.20
N ILE A 22 -8.88 -1.34 0.98
CA ILE A 22 -7.83 -0.66 1.74
C ILE A 22 -6.95 0.09 0.74
N GLU A 23 -6.77 1.39 0.96
CA GLU A 23 -5.76 2.17 0.25
C GLU A 23 -4.40 1.95 0.91
N VAL A 24 -3.38 1.67 0.11
CA VAL A 24 -2.03 1.37 0.56
C VAL A 24 -1.05 2.32 -0.11
N THR A 25 -0.19 2.94 0.71
CA THR A 25 0.89 3.84 0.26
C THR A 25 2.23 3.40 0.85
N PRO A 26 2.98 2.51 0.19
CA PRO A 26 4.38 2.25 0.50
C PRO A 26 5.29 3.38 0.00
N ILE A 27 6.41 3.59 0.70
CA ILE A 27 7.51 4.46 0.27
C ILE A 27 8.80 3.64 0.28
N PHE A 28 9.46 3.59 -0.88
CA PHE A 28 10.73 2.94 -1.08
C PHE A 28 11.88 3.93 -1.23
N GLN A 29 13.03 3.59 -0.67
CA GLN A 29 14.30 4.29 -0.88
C GLN A 29 15.40 3.25 -1.07
N ALA A 30 16.19 3.38 -2.13
CA ALA A 30 17.26 2.43 -2.45
C ALA A 30 16.77 0.95 -2.51
N GLN A 31 15.55 0.72 -2.98
CA GLN A 31 14.85 -0.58 -3.01
C GLN A 31 14.48 -1.15 -1.64
N GLU A 32 14.61 -0.37 -0.56
CA GLU A 32 14.14 -0.73 0.78
C GLU A 32 12.85 0.00 1.12
N LEU A 33 11.90 -0.69 1.77
CA LEU A 33 10.67 -0.10 2.26
C LEU A 33 10.99 0.72 3.52
N ILE A 34 10.88 2.04 3.43
CA ILE A 34 11.18 2.94 4.54
C ILE A 34 9.93 3.43 5.29
N ALA A 35 8.77 3.38 4.64
CA ALA A 35 7.49 3.70 5.26
C ALA A 35 6.36 2.96 4.55
N PHE A 36 5.30 2.70 5.30
CA PHE A 36 4.11 2.03 4.83
C PHE A 36 2.90 2.63 5.54
N GLU A 37 1.94 3.11 4.76
CA GLU A 37 0.67 3.62 5.25
C GLU A 37 -0.46 2.79 4.65
N SER A 38 -1.45 2.47 5.46
CA SER A 38 -2.66 1.79 5.02
C SER A 38 -3.88 2.44 5.64
N GLN A 39 -4.86 2.77 4.82
CA GLN A 39 -6.12 3.36 5.24
C GLN A 39 -7.27 2.48 4.77
N SER A 40 -8.10 2.02 5.70
CA SER A 40 -9.35 1.36 5.32
C SER A 40 -10.29 2.39 4.70
N LEU A 41 -10.84 2.07 3.54
CA LEU A 41 -11.83 2.89 2.87
C LEU A 41 -13.23 2.45 3.31
N GLU A 42 -13.51 2.51 4.62
CA GLU A 42 -14.82 2.17 5.20
C GLU A 42 -15.93 2.82 4.35
N GLN A 43 -16.73 1.98 3.68
CA GLN A 43 -17.84 2.39 2.81
C GLN A 43 -19.16 2.41 3.57
#